data_AF-A0AAV1K3T0-F1
#
_entry.id   AF-A0AAV1K3T0-F1
#
_cell.length_a   1.000
_cell.length_b   1.000
_cell.length_c   1.000
_cell.angle_alpha   90.00
_cell.angle_beta   90.00
_cell.angle_gamma   90.00
#
_symmetry.space_group_name_H-M   'P 1'
#
loop_
_entity.id
_entity.type
_entity.pdbx_description
1 polymer ?
#
loop_
_entity_poly.entity_id
_entity_poly.type
_entity_poly.pdbx_seq_one_letter_code
_entity_poly.pdbx_strand_id
1 'polypeptide(L)'
;MTAQARKRGELDKSWREMMLRVKEPVFKQDINVMWHVFERVYDKKDHLISYTMKLMNIADDQFQRTVASFCDTIDTTINKFLDEMESLSKENDIRTKKLLKSGEENSAQIMKDHDAAETHLQLLIYHGHTTADSEAWTTRGENLVKEDEDRLKYANERENLRSFLENTYNSTWEEYKAVLKSYVVETADNQKKLRKLRHKENLMADIIASQSKKIANNDNVLKRLRTELAAYESGTKQAVFRDRRNRHRAACFRLKKGLINGCALDARLLAVLVRVSDDTVEWLTSSQKKGEKILRLAALCRKFETQREKVLPYGTMLPHSPTEAKTSGRRVHSEDSLVVNAISSTCGLTRLWQKVSRAELSKRALLREKMLLEQENALIVRTIQDFQENRFQVEAQNCICTKSKTILAHPVAVDGVTEVAKYDNYARQSKGSYM
;
A
#
# COMPACT_ATOMS: atom_id res chain seq x y z
N MET A 1 38.99 -87.41 -57.47
CA MET A 1 39.25 -86.12 -56.80
C MET A 1 38.39 -84.96 -57.35
N THR A 2 38.09 -84.91 -58.64
CA THR A 2 37.29 -83.84 -59.29
C THR A 2 35.79 -83.87 -58.98
N ALA A 3 35.16 -85.05 -58.88
CA ALA A 3 33.73 -85.17 -58.51
C ALA A 3 33.44 -84.78 -57.05
N GLN A 4 34.42 -84.96 -56.16
CA GLN A 4 34.32 -84.65 -54.74
C GLN A 4 34.43 -83.13 -54.49
N ALA A 5 35.27 -82.43 -55.26
CA ALA A 5 35.37 -80.98 -55.25
C ALA A 5 34.08 -80.30 -55.76
N ARG A 6 33.44 -80.87 -56.80
CA ARG A 6 32.17 -80.35 -57.34
C ARG A 6 31.00 -80.51 -56.36
N LYS A 7 30.86 -81.69 -55.74
CA LYS A 7 29.87 -81.90 -54.66
C LYS A 7 30.09 -81.00 -53.45
N ARG A 8 31.35 -80.73 -53.09
CA ARG A 8 31.69 -79.81 -51.98
C ARG A 8 31.35 -78.36 -52.32
N GLY A 9 31.56 -77.93 -53.56
CA GLY A 9 31.15 -76.60 -54.05
C GLY A 9 29.64 -76.41 -54.15
N GLU A 10 28.89 -77.46 -54.52
CA GLU A 10 27.43 -77.46 -54.52
C GLU A 10 26.85 -77.43 -53.09
N LEU A 11 27.47 -78.17 -52.16
CA LEU A 11 27.15 -78.10 -50.73
C LEU A 11 27.45 -76.72 -50.14
N ASP A 12 28.60 -76.11 -50.47
CA ASP A 12 28.95 -74.76 -50.02
C ASP A 12 27.98 -73.70 -50.57
N LYS A 13 27.54 -73.84 -51.84
CA LYS A 13 26.52 -72.96 -52.40
C LYS A 13 25.17 -73.13 -51.70
N SER A 14 24.73 -74.38 -51.51
CA SER A 14 23.48 -74.68 -50.80
C SER A 14 23.52 -74.21 -49.34
N TRP A 15 24.66 -74.35 -48.66
CA TRP A 15 24.87 -73.86 -47.30
C TRP A 15 24.86 -72.33 -47.24
N ARG A 16 25.49 -71.64 -48.20
CA ARG A 16 25.43 -70.18 -48.30
C ARG A 16 24.03 -69.68 -48.59
N GLU A 17 23.30 -70.32 -49.50
CA GLU A 17 21.90 -69.98 -49.79
C GLU A 17 20.99 -70.21 -48.58
N MET A 18 21.17 -71.33 -47.87
CA MET A 18 20.44 -71.62 -46.63
C MET A 18 20.78 -70.60 -45.54
N MET A 19 22.07 -70.28 -45.35
CA MET A 19 22.52 -69.26 -44.40
C MET A 19 22.01 -67.87 -44.77
N LEU A 20 22.00 -67.49 -46.05
CA LEU A 20 21.41 -66.25 -46.52
C LEU A 20 19.91 -66.22 -46.22
N ARG A 21 19.18 -67.28 -46.53
CA ARG A 21 17.73 -67.38 -46.28
C ARG A 21 17.39 -67.30 -44.78
N VAL A 22 18.27 -67.78 -43.90
CA VAL A 22 18.13 -67.67 -42.43
C VAL A 22 18.58 -66.30 -41.89
N LYS A 23 19.65 -65.71 -42.44
CA LYS A 23 20.22 -64.43 -41.95
C LYS A 23 19.55 -63.18 -42.52
N GLU A 24 19.00 -63.24 -43.73
CA GLU A 24 18.30 -62.12 -44.36
C GLU A 24 17.16 -61.56 -43.50
N PRO A 25 16.23 -62.35 -42.92
CA PRO A 25 15.19 -61.81 -42.05
C PRO A 25 15.76 -61.21 -40.75
N VAL A 26 16.86 -61.76 -40.23
CA VAL A 26 17.56 -61.22 -39.05
C VAL A 26 18.18 -59.87 -39.37
N PHE A 27 18.85 -59.72 -40.51
CA PHE A 27 19.39 -58.42 -40.94
C PHE A 27 18.30 -57.38 -41.18
N LYS A 28 17.16 -57.78 -41.78
CA LYS A 28 16.00 -56.89 -41.94
C LYS A 28 15.46 -56.44 -40.58
N GLN A 29 15.39 -57.35 -39.62
CA GLN A 29 14.97 -57.03 -38.26
C GLN A 29 15.98 -56.10 -37.55
N ASP A 30 17.28 -56.37 -37.65
CA ASP A 30 18.34 -55.54 -37.06
C ASP A 30 18.36 -54.13 -37.67
N ILE A 31 18.18 -54.02 -38.99
CA ILE A 31 18.05 -52.73 -39.69
C ILE A 31 16.81 -51.97 -39.19
N ASN A 32 15.66 -52.64 -39.03
CA ASN A 32 14.45 -52.01 -38.50
C ASN A 32 14.61 -51.56 -37.04
N VAL A 33 15.25 -52.39 -36.20
CA VAL A 33 15.54 -52.01 -34.81
C VAL A 33 16.49 -50.80 -34.79
N MET A 34 17.54 -50.81 -35.61
CA MET A 34 18.48 -49.70 -35.72
C MET A 34 17.82 -48.43 -36.22
N TRP A 35 16.89 -48.55 -37.19
CA TRP A 35 16.07 -47.45 -37.69
C TRP A 35 15.22 -46.83 -36.57
N HIS A 36 14.46 -47.64 -35.82
CA HIS A 36 13.63 -47.13 -34.72
C HIS A 36 14.46 -46.54 -33.57
N VAL A 37 15.64 -47.10 -33.28
CA VAL A 37 16.57 -46.52 -32.31
C VAL A 37 17.08 -45.17 -32.81
N PHE A 38 17.41 -45.06 -34.09
CA PHE A 38 17.84 -43.80 -34.71
C PHE A 38 16.73 -42.75 -34.66
N GLU A 39 15.49 -43.07 -35.08
CA GLU A 39 14.34 -42.16 -34.99
C GLU A 39 14.12 -41.68 -33.57
N ARG A 40 14.10 -42.57 -32.57
CA ARG A 40 13.92 -42.17 -31.18
C ARG A 40 15.03 -41.23 -30.68
N VAL A 41 16.29 -41.50 -31.06
CA VAL A 41 17.42 -40.64 -30.70
C VAL A 41 17.34 -39.30 -31.42
N TYR A 42 16.93 -39.31 -32.68
CA TYR A 42 16.69 -38.13 -33.48
C TYR A 42 15.60 -37.24 -32.85
N ASP A 43 14.41 -37.80 -32.57
CA ASP A 43 13.31 -37.08 -31.93
C ASP A 43 13.70 -36.51 -30.57
N LYS A 44 14.43 -37.28 -29.75
CA LYS A 44 14.92 -36.80 -28.46
C LYS A 44 15.90 -35.63 -28.62
N LYS A 45 16.80 -35.71 -29.60
CA LYS A 45 17.75 -34.62 -29.89
C LYS A 45 17.02 -33.40 -30.45
N ASP A 46 16.07 -33.58 -31.35
CA ASP A 46 15.28 -32.49 -31.92
C ASP A 46 14.43 -31.79 -30.86
N HIS A 47 13.79 -32.55 -29.97
CA HIS A 47 13.10 -32.00 -28.80
C HIS A 47 14.06 -31.22 -27.90
N LEU A 48 15.25 -31.76 -27.61
CA LEU A 48 16.25 -31.07 -26.79
C LEU A 48 16.71 -29.77 -27.46
N ILE A 49 17.00 -29.78 -28.76
CA ILE A 49 17.39 -28.59 -29.53
C ILE A 49 16.26 -27.56 -29.47
N SER A 50 15.04 -27.95 -29.81
CA SER A 50 13.86 -27.08 -29.77
C SER A 50 13.60 -26.51 -28.37
N TYR A 51 13.78 -27.31 -27.32
CA TYR A 51 13.63 -26.88 -25.94
C TYR A 51 14.73 -25.89 -25.53
N THR A 52 15.99 -26.17 -25.89
CA THR A 52 17.10 -25.26 -25.62
C THR A 52 16.97 -23.93 -26.36
N MET A 53 16.49 -23.93 -27.61
CA MET A 53 16.18 -22.70 -28.34
C MET A 53 15.10 -21.88 -27.64
N LYS A 54 14.03 -22.52 -27.13
CA LYS A 54 13.00 -21.83 -26.34
C LYS A 54 13.57 -21.21 -25.07
N LEU A 55 14.39 -21.96 -24.32
CA LEU A 55 15.04 -21.44 -23.13
C LEU A 55 15.99 -20.28 -23.45
N MET A 56 16.72 -20.34 -24.57
CA MET A 56 17.59 -19.26 -25.02
C MET A 56 16.81 -18.00 -25.34
N ASN A 57 15.67 -18.11 -26.03
CA ASN A 57 14.80 -16.97 -26.33
C ASN A 57 14.21 -16.35 -25.04
N ILE A 58 13.83 -17.18 -24.06
CA ILE A 58 13.35 -16.69 -22.75
C ILE A 58 14.48 -15.96 -22.01
N ALA A 59 15.69 -16.51 -22.01
CA ALA A 59 16.84 -15.88 -21.37
C ALA A 59 17.21 -14.54 -22.03
N ASP A 60 17.14 -14.47 -23.37
CA ASP A 60 17.40 -13.24 -24.12
C ASP A 60 16.34 -12.16 -23.83
N ASP A 61 15.05 -12.51 -23.83
CA ASP A 61 13.97 -11.58 -23.46
C ASP A 61 14.11 -11.10 -22.01
N GLN A 62 14.48 -11.98 -21.06
CA GLN A 62 14.78 -11.58 -19.69
C GLN A 62 15.98 -10.63 -19.61
N PHE A 63 17.04 -10.90 -20.38
CA PHE A 63 18.22 -10.04 -20.43
C PHE A 63 17.87 -8.65 -20.99
N GLN A 64 17.15 -8.60 -22.11
CA GLN A 64 16.72 -7.34 -22.73
C GLN A 64 15.85 -6.51 -21.78
N ARG A 65 14.88 -7.13 -21.08
CA ARG A 65 14.05 -6.44 -20.08
C ARG A 65 14.86 -5.92 -18.89
N THR A 66 15.85 -6.70 -18.45
CA THR A 66 16.73 -6.29 -17.36
C THR A 66 17.57 -5.08 -17.76
N VAL A 67 18.14 -5.09 -18.97
CA VAL A 67 18.90 -3.95 -19.51
C VAL A 67 18.00 -2.72 -19.65
N ALA A 68 16.79 -2.86 -20.20
CA ALA A 68 15.84 -1.76 -20.32
C ALA A 68 15.50 -1.15 -18.94
N SER A 69 15.20 -2.00 -17.95
CA SER A 69 14.93 -1.55 -16.58
C SER A 69 16.13 -0.84 -15.93
N PHE A 70 17.35 -1.28 -16.23
CA PHE A 70 18.55 -0.59 -15.76
C PHE A 70 18.74 0.77 -16.44
N CYS A 71 18.53 0.87 -17.76
CA CYS A 71 18.57 2.14 -18.47
C CYS A 71 17.54 3.13 -17.90
N ASP A 72 16.28 2.69 -17.70
CA ASP A 72 15.23 3.52 -17.09
C ASP A 72 15.63 4.01 -15.67
N THR A 73 16.24 3.12 -14.88
CA THR A 73 16.71 3.47 -13.54
C THR A 73 17.84 4.50 -13.61
N ILE A 74 18.78 4.35 -14.55
CA ILE A 74 19.87 5.30 -14.74
C ILE A 74 19.31 6.65 -15.21
N ASP A 75 18.42 6.67 -16.21
CA ASP A 75 17.83 7.90 -16.73
C ASP A 75 17.02 8.64 -15.67
N THR A 76 16.23 7.93 -14.86
CA THR A 76 15.50 8.55 -13.74
C THR A 76 16.45 9.13 -12.69
N THR A 77 17.57 8.45 -12.38
CA THR A 77 18.57 9.01 -11.46
C THR A 77 19.29 10.23 -12.04
N ILE A 78 19.63 10.22 -13.33
CA ILE A 78 20.27 11.36 -14.00
C ILE A 78 19.34 12.56 -13.98
N ASN A 79 18.08 12.39 -14.37
CA ASN A 79 17.09 13.47 -14.37
C ASN A 79 16.91 14.07 -12.97
N LYS A 80 16.82 13.22 -11.94
CA LYS A 80 16.75 13.71 -10.55
C LYS A 80 17.98 14.53 -10.16
N PHE A 81 19.19 14.09 -10.54
CA PHE A 81 20.41 14.86 -10.24
C PHE A 81 20.44 16.19 -11.01
N LEU A 82 19.97 16.22 -12.26
CA LEU A 82 19.88 17.45 -13.04
C LEU A 82 18.91 18.44 -12.38
N ASP A 83 17.73 17.98 -11.95
CA ASP A 83 16.74 18.81 -11.25
C ASP A 83 17.28 19.37 -9.93
N GLU A 84 17.96 18.53 -9.14
CA GLU A 84 18.60 18.95 -7.88
C GLU A 84 19.71 19.98 -8.14
N MET A 85 20.55 19.78 -9.16
CA MET A 85 21.59 20.76 -9.53
C MET A 85 20.98 22.08 -9.99
N GLU A 86 19.89 22.05 -10.78
CA GLU A 86 19.22 23.26 -11.23
C GLU A 86 18.62 24.04 -10.04
N SER A 87 17.98 23.33 -9.09
CA SER A 87 17.46 23.94 -7.86
C SER A 87 18.58 24.57 -7.02
N LEU A 88 19.70 23.87 -6.81
CA LEU A 88 20.85 24.38 -6.07
C LEU A 88 21.48 25.59 -6.74
N SER A 89 21.58 25.57 -8.07
CA SER A 89 22.06 26.71 -8.86
C SER A 89 21.16 27.93 -8.67
N LYS A 90 19.83 27.76 -8.80
CA LYS A 90 18.84 28.83 -8.56
C LYS A 90 18.90 29.38 -7.14
N GLU A 91 19.00 28.51 -6.14
CA GLU A 91 19.12 28.93 -4.73
C GLU A 91 20.40 29.73 -4.48
N ASN A 92 21.52 29.27 -5.05
CA ASN A 92 22.80 29.98 -4.97
C ASN A 92 22.74 31.35 -5.64
N ASP A 93 22.10 31.47 -6.81
CA ASP A 93 21.90 32.74 -7.51
C ASP A 93 21.04 33.71 -6.69
N ILE A 94 19.98 33.22 -6.05
CA ILE A 94 19.13 34.04 -5.17
C ILE A 94 19.95 34.50 -3.95
N ARG A 95 20.70 33.59 -3.33
CA ARG A 95 21.49 33.89 -2.14
C ARG A 95 22.60 34.89 -2.43
N THR A 96 23.31 34.73 -3.55
CA THR A 96 24.37 35.65 -3.98
C THR A 96 23.81 37.03 -4.31
N LYS A 97 22.69 37.12 -5.05
CA LYS A 97 21.99 38.39 -5.30
C LYS A 97 21.57 39.09 -4.02
N LYS A 98 21.01 38.36 -3.05
CA LYS A 98 20.60 38.92 -1.76
C LYS A 98 21.81 39.45 -0.96
N LEU A 99 22.91 38.70 -0.95
CA LEU A 99 24.12 39.09 -0.24
C LEU A 99 24.78 40.30 -0.90
N LEU A 100 24.81 40.36 -2.23
CA LEU A 100 25.34 41.49 -2.97
C LEU A 100 24.51 42.76 -2.73
N LYS A 101 23.18 42.66 -2.79
CA LYS A 101 22.27 43.77 -2.45
C LYS A 101 22.46 44.28 -1.03
N SER A 102 22.57 43.38 -0.04
CA SER A 102 22.85 43.78 1.34
C SER A 102 24.22 44.42 1.50
N GLY A 103 25.23 43.96 0.75
CA GLY A 103 26.55 44.57 0.70
C GLY A 103 26.51 46.00 0.14
N GLU A 104 25.77 46.22 -0.95
CA GLU A 104 25.56 47.54 -1.55
C GLU A 104 24.83 48.49 -0.59
N GLU A 105 23.76 48.03 0.05
CA GLU A 105 23.00 48.80 1.05
C GLU A 105 23.88 49.19 2.24
N ASN A 106 24.67 48.26 2.77
CA ASN A 106 25.59 48.53 3.87
C ASN A 106 26.70 49.51 3.45
N SER A 107 27.26 49.36 2.24
CA SER A 107 28.27 50.28 1.72
C SER A 107 27.71 51.68 1.56
N ALA A 108 26.49 51.82 1.03
CA ALA A 108 25.83 53.12 0.88
C ALA A 108 25.56 53.78 2.23
N GLN A 109 25.15 53.00 3.23
CA GLN A 109 24.94 53.50 4.58
C GLN A 109 26.24 53.97 5.23
N ILE A 110 27.32 53.20 5.12
CA ILE A 110 28.65 53.57 5.64
C ILE A 110 29.15 54.85 4.98
N MET A 111 29.00 54.99 3.66
CA MET A 111 29.39 56.21 2.95
C MET A 111 28.59 57.42 3.44
N LYS A 112 27.27 57.28 3.59
CA LYS A 112 26.41 58.36 4.10
C LYS A 112 26.79 58.78 5.51
N ASP A 113 27.07 57.82 6.39
CA ASP A 113 27.48 58.10 7.77
C ASP A 113 28.88 58.73 7.83
N HIS A 114 29.79 58.29 6.95
CA HIS A 114 31.11 58.90 6.79
C HIS A 114 31.01 60.35 6.33
N ASP A 115 30.23 60.64 5.28
CA ASP A 115 30.06 62.01 4.76
C ASP A 115 29.42 62.94 5.81
N ALA A 116 28.47 62.43 6.59
CA ALA A 116 27.88 63.18 7.71
C ALA A 116 28.90 63.47 8.82
N ALA A 117 29.77 62.51 9.15
CA ALA A 117 30.83 62.71 10.13
C ALA A 117 31.91 63.67 9.62
N GLU A 118 32.30 63.57 8.35
CA GLU A 118 33.28 64.45 7.72
C GLU A 118 32.79 65.90 7.70
N THR A 119 31.56 66.14 7.25
CA THR A 119 30.96 67.48 7.24
C THR A 119 30.88 68.09 8.64
N HIS A 120 30.55 67.29 9.66
CA HIS A 120 30.56 67.74 11.06
C HIS A 120 31.97 68.12 11.55
N LEU A 121 33.00 67.33 11.21
CA LEU A 121 34.39 67.63 11.55
C LEU A 121 34.88 68.89 10.84
N GLN A 122 34.54 69.06 9.55
CA GLN A 122 34.87 70.27 8.79
C GLN A 122 34.24 71.52 9.44
N LEU A 123 33.00 71.43 9.93
CA LEU A 123 32.34 72.53 10.63
C LEU A 123 33.04 72.89 11.95
N LEU A 124 33.45 71.90 12.75
CA LEU A 124 34.21 72.10 13.99
C LEU A 124 35.56 72.78 13.71
N ILE A 125 36.28 72.32 12.68
CA ILE A 125 37.56 72.89 12.26
C ILE A 125 37.38 74.35 11.82
N TYR A 126 36.36 74.63 10.99
CA TYR A 126 36.05 75.99 10.54
C TYR A 126 35.75 76.92 11.72
N HIS A 127 34.93 76.49 12.68
CA HIS A 127 34.67 77.26 13.89
C HIS A 127 35.93 77.50 14.72
N GLY A 128 36.75 76.46 14.94
CA GLY A 128 38.00 76.58 15.68
C GLY A 128 38.98 77.58 15.05
N HIS A 129 39.15 77.55 13.74
CA HIS A 129 39.97 78.53 13.01
C HIS A 129 39.40 79.95 13.13
N THR A 130 38.09 80.12 12.96
CA THR A 130 37.46 81.45 13.03
C THR A 130 37.60 82.07 14.42
N THR A 131 37.45 81.27 15.48
CA THR A 131 37.66 81.74 16.86
C THR A 131 39.12 82.10 17.12
N ALA A 132 40.05 81.23 16.74
CA ALA A 132 41.49 81.49 16.92
C ALA A 132 41.96 82.73 16.15
N ASP A 133 41.49 82.94 14.92
CA ASP A 133 41.81 84.14 14.14
C ASP A 133 41.23 85.40 14.81
N SER A 134 40.00 85.35 15.34
CA SER A 134 39.41 86.49 16.05
C SER A 134 40.20 86.85 17.32
N GLU A 135 40.67 85.87 18.07
CA GLU A 135 41.53 86.05 19.25
C GLU A 135 42.92 86.57 18.87
N ALA A 136 43.49 86.09 17.76
CA ALA A 136 44.76 86.58 17.24
C ALA A 136 44.66 88.05 16.79
N TRP A 137 43.57 88.44 16.12
CA TRP A 137 43.33 89.82 15.68
C TRP A 137 43.13 90.79 16.85
N THR A 138 42.39 90.39 17.89
CA THR A 138 42.22 91.20 19.10
C THR A 138 43.55 91.39 19.84
N THR A 139 44.30 90.31 20.04
CA THR A 139 45.64 90.34 20.66
C THR A 139 46.64 91.20 19.85
N ARG A 140 46.57 91.13 18.51
CA ARG A 140 47.42 91.93 17.63
C ARG A 140 47.06 93.42 17.68
N GLY A 141 45.78 93.77 17.79
CA GLY A 141 45.33 95.16 17.97
C GLY A 141 45.85 95.78 19.27
N GLU A 142 45.84 95.01 20.37
CA GLU A 142 46.36 95.46 21.68
C GLU A 142 47.89 95.60 21.70
N ASN A 143 48.61 94.76 20.96
CA ASN A 143 50.08 94.81 20.87
C ASN A 143 50.58 95.91 19.93
N LEU A 144 49.85 96.23 18.85
CA LEU A 144 50.22 97.32 17.92
C LEU A 144 50.20 98.70 18.58
N VAL A 145 49.29 98.93 19.56
CA VAL A 145 49.25 100.16 20.37
C VAL A 145 50.48 100.29 21.26
N LYS A 146 50.99 99.17 21.80
CA LYS A 146 52.20 99.12 22.63
C LYS A 146 53.49 99.21 21.79
N GLU A 147 53.49 98.61 20.60
CA GLU A 147 54.62 98.68 19.66
C GLU A 147 54.86 100.09 19.13
N ASP A 148 53.82 100.91 18.90
CA ASP A 148 53.96 102.27 18.39
C ASP A 148 54.59 103.24 19.41
N GLU A 149 54.31 103.04 20.71
CA GLU A 149 54.91 103.82 21.81
C GLU A 149 56.41 103.51 22.01
N ASP A 150 56.79 102.25 21.82
CA ASP A 150 58.18 101.78 21.94
C ASP A 150 58.99 102.03 20.66
N ARG A 151 58.34 102.08 19.49
CA ARG A 151 58.99 102.32 18.19
C ARG A 151 59.62 103.70 18.08
N LEU A 152 59.01 104.70 18.71
CA LEU A 152 59.36 106.11 18.58
C LEU A 152 60.66 106.48 19.33
N LYS A 153 61.04 105.73 20.37
CA LYS A 153 62.12 106.12 21.30
C LYS A 153 63.53 105.76 20.86
N TYR A 154 63.70 104.74 20.02
CA TYR A 154 65.03 104.26 19.65
C TYR A 154 65.25 104.21 18.14
N ALA A 155 64.41 104.85 17.33
CA ALA A 155 64.41 104.64 15.87
C ALA A 155 65.79 104.78 15.20
N ASN A 156 66.63 105.70 15.66
CA ASN A 156 67.94 105.96 15.04
C ASN A 156 69.07 105.09 15.63
N GLU A 157 69.10 104.88 16.94
CA GLU A 157 70.06 103.95 17.59
C GLU A 157 69.74 102.49 17.26
N ARG A 158 68.45 102.16 17.19
CA ARG A 158 67.94 100.88 16.71
C ARG A 158 68.34 100.63 15.27
N GLU A 159 68.29 101.61 14.38
CA GLU A 159 68.68 101.39 12.98
C GLU A 159 70.18 101.12 12.84
N ASN A 160 71.01 101.84 13.61
CA ASN A 160 72.46 101.62 13.64
C ASN A 160 72.84 100.28 14.30
N LEU A 161 72.23 99.94 15.43
CA LEU A 161 72.45 98.65 16.12
C LEU A 161 71.86 97.49 15.32
N ARG A 162 70.73 97.70 14.65
CA ARG A 162 70.09 96.76 13.74
C ARG A 162 71.01 96.48 12.56
N SER A 163 71.54 97.50 11.89
CA SER A 163 72.47 97.30 10.77
C SER A 163 73.71 96.51 11.21
N PHE A 164 74.29 96.81 12.38
CA PHE A 164 75.43 96.07 12.92
C PHE A 164 75.12 94.62 13.29
N LEU A 165 74.01 94.39 14.01
CA LEU A 165 73.55 93.06 14.40
C LEU A 165 73.09 92.24 13.20
N GLU A 166 72.47 92.87 12.20
CA GLU A 166 72.03 92.26 10.95
C GLU A 166 73.23 91.86 10.10
N ASN A 167 74.29 92.66 10.06
CA ASN A 167 75.56 92.27 9.41
C ASN A 167 76.23 91.09 10.14
N THR A 168 76.29 91.12 11.48
CA THR A 168 76.90 90.03 12.27
C THR A 168 76.09 88.74 12.17
N TYR A 169 74.76 88.87 12.24
CA TYR A 169 73.81 87.79 12.04
C TYR A 169 73.93 87.21 10.63
N ASN A 170 74.00 88.06 9.60
CA ASN A 170 74.15 87.61 8.22
C ASN A 170 75.47 86.85 8.03
N SER A 171 76.59 87.34 8.61
CA SER A 171 77.88 86.63 8.53
C SER A 171 77.82 85.26 9.19
N THR A 172 77.35 85.19 10.44
CA THR A 172 77.21 83.92 11.18
C THR A 172 76.18 82.99 10.54
N TRP A 173 75.13 83.54 9.91
CA TRP A 173 74.14 82.80 9.16
C TRP A 173 74.70 82.23 7.86
N GLU A 174 75.56 82.95 7.15
CA GLU A 174 76.27 82.41 5.99
C GLU A 174 77.25 81.30 6.38
N GLU A 175 78.00 81.48 7.49
CA GLU A 175 78.87 80.42 8.04
C GLU A 175 78.06 79.18 8.44
N TYR A 176 76.95 79.36 9.15
CA TYR A 176 76.04 78.28 9.52
C TYR A 176 75.47 77.58 8.29
N LYS A 177 75.02 78.35 7.28
CA LYS A 177 74.55 77.79 5.99
C LYS A 177 75.66 77.03 5.27
N ALA A 178 76.90 77.50 5.32
CA ALA A 178 78.04 76.82 4.71
C ALA A 178 78.31 75.47 5.39
N VAL A 179 78.34 75.43 6.73
CA VAL A 179 78.51 74.20 7.52
C VAL A 179 77.34 73.24 7.27
N LEU A 180 76.10 73.73 7.28
CA LEU A 180 74.91 72.90 7.01
C LEU A 180 74.93 72.33 5.60
N LYS A 181 75.31 73.13 4.58
CA LYS A 181 75.47 72.65 3.21
C LYS A 181 76.55 71.58 3.12
N SER A 182 77.72 71.78 3.74
CA SER A 182 78.80 70.79 3.78
C SER A 182 78.34 69.48 4.44
N TYR A 183 77.67 69.55 5.60
CA TYR A 183 77.13 68.37 6.29
C TYR A 183 76.08 67.63 5.46
N VAL A 184 75.16 68.35 4.79
CA VAL A 184 74.14 67.74 3.92
C VAL A 184 74.80 67.04 2.74
N VAL A 185 75.81 67.65 2.11
CA VAL A 185 76.53 67.06 0.99
C VAL A 185 77.33 65.83 1.43
N GLU A 186 78.09 65.92 2.52
CA GLU A 186 78.89 64.82 3.06
C GLU A 186 78.02 63.63 3.52
N THR A 187 76.83 63.90 4.07
CA THR A 187 75.93 62.84 4.54
C THR A 187 74.95 62.34 3.46
N ALA A 188 74.81 63.00 2.32
CA ALA A 188 73.85 62.65 1.27
C ALA A 188 73.99 61.20 0.79
N ASP A 189 75.22 60.76 0.55
CA ASP A 189 75.49 59.40 0.09
C ASP A 189 75.21 58.35 1.17
N ASN A 190 75.53 58.65 2.43
CA ASN A 190 75.23 57.78 3.56
C ASN A 190 73.71 57.68 3.79
N GLN A 191 72.98 58.80 3.70
CA GLN A 191 71.53 58.80 3.77
C GLN A 191 70.91 57.98 2.63
N LYS A 192 71.45 58.08 1.40
CA LYS A 192 70.99 57.28 0.26
C LYS A 192 71.24 55.78 0.47
N LYS A 193 72.41 55.39 1.00
CA LYS A 193 72.72 53.99 1.36
C LYS A 193 71.79 53.48 2.45
N LEU A 194 71.53 54.28 3.49
CA LEU A 194 70.62 53.95 4.59
C LEU A 194 69.18 53.77 4.11
N ARG A 195 68.69 54.62 3.18
CA ARG A 195 67.36 54.44 2.57
C ARG A 195 67.27 53.13 1.78
N LYS A 196 68.30 52.79 1.00
CA LYS A 196 68.36 51.50 0.28
C LYS A 196 68.35 50.30 1.22
N LEU A 197 69.11 50.37 2.32
CA LEU A 197 69.14 49.31 3.33
C LEU A 197 67.79 49.16 4.03
N ARG A 198 67.17 50.27 4.47
CA ARG A 198 65.83 50.25 5.07
C ARG A 198 64.77 49.68 4.14
N HIS A 199 64.84 49.99 2.84
CA HIS A 199 63.92 49.41 1.86
C HIS A 199 64.10 47.88 1.76
N LYS A 200 65.35 47.39 1.74
CA LYS A 200 65.62 45.94 1.75
C LYS A 200 65.16 45.27 3.05
N GLU A 201 65.40 45.91 4.19
CA GLU A 201 64.99 45.42 5.51
C GLU A 201 63.46 45.30 5.60
N ASN A 202 62.72 46.34 5.18
CA ASN A 202 61.26 46.30 5.13
C ASN A 202 60.76 45.17 4.21
N LEU A 203 61.35 45.01 3.02
CA LEU A 203 60.99 43.93 2.10
C LEU A 203 61.25 42.54 2.73
N MET A 204 62.38 42.36 3.41
CA MET A 204 62.68 41.11 4.10
C MET A 204 61.74 40.86 5.28
N ALA A 205 61.38 41.90 6.04
CA ALA A 205 60.41 41.81 7.13
C ALA A 205 59.03 41.37 6.61
N ASP A 206 58.56 41.93 5.48
CA ASP A 206 57.31 41.53 4.83
C ASP A 206 57.35 40.06 4.38
N ILE A 207 58.47 39.63 3.78
CA ILE A 207 58.67 38.24 3.39
C ILE A 207 58.62 37.32 4.62
N ILE A 208 59.33 37.67 5.70
CA ILE A 208 59.33 36.90 6.95
C ILE A 208 57.93 36.80 7.55
N ALA A 209 57.17 37.90 7.57
CA ALA A 209 55.79 37.91 8.06
C ALA A 209 54.89 37.00 7.21
N SER A 210 55.01 37.08 5.88
CA SER A 210 54.24 36.24 4.96
C SER A 210 54.57 34.75 5.12
N GLN A 211 55.85 34.40 5.30
CA GLN A 211 56.28 33.02 5.51
C GLN A 211 55.85 32.49 6.88
N SER A 212 55.92 33.31 7.93
CA SER A 212 55.44 32.95 9.26
C SER A 212 53.95 32.62 9.24
N LYS A 213 53.15 33.40 8.49
CA LYS A 213 51.72 33.12 8.28
C LYS A 213 51.50 31.80 7.53
N LYS A 214 52.29 31.51 6.49
CA LYS A 214 52.22 30.24 5.76
C LYS A 214 52.57 29.05 6.64
N ILE A 215 53.61 29.16 7.45
CA ILE A 215 54.04 28.12 8.39
C ILE A 215 52.92 27.85 9.42
N ALA A 216 52.35 28.89 10.01
CA ALA A 216 51.24 28.74 10.96
C ALA A 216 50.02 28.05 10.34
N ASN A 217 49.68 28.38 9.10
CA ASN A 217 48.58 27.72 8.38
C ASN A 217 48.89 26.24 8.12
N ASN A 218 50.11 25.93 7.66
CA ASN A 218 50.53 24.56 7.41
C ASN A 218 50.58 23.72 8.70
N ASP A 219 51.01 24.29 9.82
CA ASP A 219 51.02 23.63 11.13
C ASP A 219 49.59 23.30 11.61
N ASN A 220 48.63 24.20 11.40
CA ASN A 220 47.23 23.94 11.69
C ASN A 220 46.66 22.79 10.84
N VAL A 221 47.00 22.75 9.55
CA VAL A 221 46.61 21.63 8.66
C VAL A 221 47.24 20.33 9.13
N LEU A 222 48.53 20.34 9.47
CA LEU A 222 49.26 19.18 9.97
C LEU A 222 48.65 18.64 11.28
N LYS A 223 48.31 19.53 12.23
CA LYS A 223 47.61 19.16 13.47
C LYS A 223 46.27 18.49 13.17
N ARG A 224 45.44 19.07 12.29
CA ARG A 224 44.16 18.49 11.90
C ARG A 224 44.33 17.09 11.29
N LEU A 225 45.27 16.94 10.36
CA LEU A 225 45.54 15.65 9.70
C LEU A 225 46.04 14.60 10.70
N ARG A 226 46.88 14.99 11.67
CA ARG A 226 47.32 14.10 12.76
C ARG A 226 46.16 13.65 13.65
N THR A 227 45.28 14.58 14.03
CA THR A 227 44.08 14.24 14.81
C THR A 227 43.16 13.28 14.04
N GLU A 228 43.00 13.51 12.74
CA GLU A 228 42.22 12.63 11.87
C GLU A 228 42.86 11.25 11.74
N LEU A 229 44.19 11.17 11.56
CA LEU A 229 44.92 9.91 11.53
C LEU A 229 44.77 9.13 12.85
N ALA A 230 44.90 9.81 14.00
CA ALA A 230 44.67 9.20 15.31
C ALA A 230 43.22 8.69 15.48
N ALA A 231 42.23 9.38 14.92
CA ALA A 231 40.84 8.90 14.89
C ALA A 231 40.67 7.66 14.01
N TYR A 232 41.42 7.56 12.91
CA TYR A 232 41.46 6.35 12.08
C TYR A 232 42.17 5.18 12.79
N GLU A 233 43.32 5.42 13.42
CA GLU A 233 44.12 4.41 14.13
C GLU A 233 43.43 3.88 15.39
N SER A 234 42.75 4.75 16.15
CA SER A 234 41.93 4.35 17.30
C SER A 234 40.71 3.50 16.92
N GLY A 235 40.39 3.39 15.63
CA GLY A 235 39.27 2.60 15.16
C GLY A 235 37.90 3.17 15.51
N THR A 236 37.82 4.41 15.99
CA THR A 236 36.57 5.09 16.37
C THR A 236 35.66 5.27 15.16
N LYS A 237 36.22 5.65 14.00
CA LYS A 237 35.47 5.69 12.73
C LYS A 237 34.95 4.30 12.33
N GLN A 238 35.75 3.24 12.43
CA GLN A 238 35.29 1.86 12.16
C GLN A 238 34.26 1.36 13.19
N ALA A 239 34.32 1.81 14.45
CA ALA A 239 33.36 1.44 15.48
C ALA A 239 31.94 1.88 15.13
N VAL A 240 31.76 3.09 14.58
CA VAL A 240 30.45 3.59 14.12
C VAL A 240 29.87 2.71 13.01
N PHE A 241 30.69 2.31 12.03
CA PHE A 241 30.24 1.41 10.96
C PHE A 241 29.89 0.01 11.48
N ARG A 242 30.69 -0.54 12.42
CA ARG A 242 30.38 -1.82 13.08
C ARG A 242 29.06 -1.75 13.83
N ASP A 243 28.83 -0.68 14.58
CA ASP A 243 27.59 -0.50 15.35
C ASP A 243 26.37 -0.35 14.43
N ARG A 244 26.46 0.48 13.37
CA ARG A 244 25.38 0.61 12.37
C ARG A 244 25.06 -0.74 11.70
N ARG A 245 26.08 -1.52 11.33
CA ARG A 245 25.92 -2.86 10.77
C ARG A 245 25.22 -3.80 11.74
N ASN A 246 25.63 -3.78 13.02
CA ASN A 246 25.04 -4.64 14.05
C ASN A 246 23.57 -4.27 14.31
N ARG A 247 23.24 -2.97 14.35
CA ARG A 247 21.85 -2.49 14.45
C ARG A 247 20.97 -2.95 13.29
N HIS A 248 21.47 -2.88 12.06
CA HIS A 248 20.78 -3.43 10.88
C HIS A 248 20.58 -4.94 10.98
N ARG A 249 21.63 -5.69 11.35
CA ARG A 249 21.55 -7.15 11.49
C ARG A 249 20.53 -7.56 12.56
N ALA A 250 20.49 -6.86 13.68
CA ALA A 250 19.51 -7.08 14.74
C ALA A 250 18.07 -6.76 14.27
N ALA A 251 17.86 -5.68 13.51
CA ALA A 251 16.56 -5.34 12.95
C ALA A 251 16.06 -6.39 11.96
N CYS A 252 16.91 -6.83 11.01
CA CYS A 252 16.58 -7.90 10.07
C CYS A 252 16.23 -9.21 10.79
N PHE A 253 16.97 -9.55 11.85
CA PHE A 253 16.67 -10.73 12.65
C PHE A 253 15.31 -10.65 13.34
N ARG A 254 14.96 -9.50 13.92
CA ARG A 254 13.63 -9.29 14.54
C ARG A 254 12.50 -9.39 13.51
N LEU A 255 12.67 -8.77 12.34
CA LEU A 255 11.68 -8.85 11.26
C LEU A 255 11.50 -10.29 10.77
N LYS A 256 12.59 -11.02 10.54
CA LYS A 256 12.53 -12.43 10.15
C LYS A 256 11.82 -13.28 11.20
N LYS A 257 12.12 -13.08 12.48
CA LYS A 257 11.45 -13.77 13.59
C LYS A 257 9.96 -13.43 13.63
N GLY A 258 9.60 -12.16 13.45
CA GLY A 258 8.21 -11.70 13.39
C GLY A 258 7.44 -12.36 12.25
N LEU A 259 8.03 -12.43 11.05
CA LEU A 259 7.42 -13.07 9.88
C LEU A 259 7.18 -14.57 10.12
N ILE A 260 8.18 -15.31 10.61
CA ILE A 260 8.05 -16.75 10.87
C ILE A 260 6.96 -17.02 11.92
N ASN A 261 6.93 -16.23 12.99
CA ASN A 261 5.91 -16.36 14.02
C ASN A 261 4.51 -16.00 13.50
N GLY A 262 4.40 -14.96 12.66
CA GLY A 262 3.16 -14.56 12.02
C GLY A 262 2.61 -15.67 11.12
N CYS A 263 3.44 -16.22 10.23
CA CYS A 263 3.04 -17.33 9.35
C CYS A 263 2.58 -18.56 10.16
N ALA A 264 3.24 -18.89 11.27
CA ALA A 264 2.84 -19.99 12.13
C ALA A 264 1.48 -19.73 12.82
N LEU A 265 1.22 -18.50 13.24
CA LEU A 265 -0.06 -18.09 13.81
C LEU A 265 -1.17 -18.15 12.76
N ASP A 266 -0.93 -17.60 11.56
CA ASP A 266 -1.89 -17.59 10.46
C ASP A 266 -2.26 -19.01 10.03
N ALA A 267 -1.28 -19.90 9.93
CA ALA A 267 -1.53 -21.32 9.62
C ALA A 267 -2.44 -21.98 10.68
N ARG A 268 -2.22 -21.68 11.96
CA ARG A 268 -3.07 -22.20 13.05
C ARG A 268 -4.48 -21.63 13.00
N LEU A 269 -4.62 -20.31 12.78
CA LEU A 269 -5.92 -19.65 12.70
C LEU A 269 -6.72 -20.13 11.49
N LEU A 270 -6.06 -20.31 10.34
CA LEU A 270 -6.68 -20.85 9.15
C LEU A 270 -7.17 -22.28 9.38
N ALA A 271 -6.39 -23.14 10.04
CA ALA A 271 -6.81 -24.49 10.39
C ALA A 271 -8.05 -24.50 11.29
N VAL A 272 -8.14 -23.59 12.25
CA VAL A 272 -9.34 -23.43 13.10
C VAL A 272 -10.54 -22.95 12.28
N LEU A 273 -10.34 -21.96 11.41
CA LEU A 273 -11.40 -21.42 10.56
C LEU A 273 -11.97 -22.47 9.62
N VAL A 274 -11.10 -23.26 8.96
CA VAL A 274 -11.51 -24.35 8.08
C VAL A 274 -12.33 -25.38 8.85
N ARG A 275 -11.85 -25.83 10.02
CA ARG A 275 -12.58 -26.81 10.83
C ARG A 275 -13.97 -26.30 11.24
N VAL A 276 -14.06 -25.05 11.73
CA VAL A 276 -15.35 -24.46 12.11
C VAL A 276 -16.28 -24.31 10.89
N SER A 277 -15.73 -23.92 9.75
CA SER A 277 -16.50 -23.85 8.50
C SER A 277 -17.05 -25.22 8.12
N ASP A 278 -16.22 -26.26 8.12
CA ASP A 278 -16.64 -27.63 7.78
C ASP A 278 -17.72 -28.13 8.75
N ASP A 279 -17.53 -27.95 10.06
CA ASP A 279 -18.52 -28.30 11.10
C ASP A 279 -19.87 -27.60 10.84
N THR A 280 -19.84 -26.30 10.48
CA THR A 280 -21.06 -25.55 10.18
C THR A 280 -21.76 -26.02 8.91
N VAL A 281 -20.98 -26.37 7.87
CA VAL A 281 -21.52 -26.92 6.62
C VAL A 281 -22.15 -28.29 6.86
N GLU A 282 -21.50 -29.17 7.62
CA GLU A 282 -22.06 -30.47 8.00
C GLU A 282 -23.36 -30.33 8.79
N TRP A 283 -23.41 -29.39 9.73
CA TRP A 283 -24.62 -29.12 10.51
C TRP A 283 -25.77 -28.56 9.64
N LEU A 284 -25.47 -27.61 8.76
CA LEU A 284 -26.46 -27.02 7.85
C LEU A 284 -26.99 -28.03 6.85
N THR A 285 -26.12 -28.83 6.24
CA THR A 285 -26.52 -29.89 5.30
C THR A 285 -27.35 -30.98 5.98
N SER A 286 -27.02 -31.35 7.22
CA SER A 286 -27.82 -32.27 8.04
C SER A 286 -29.21 -31.70 8.36
N SER A 287 -29.28 -30.40 8.68
CA SER A 287 -30.54 -29.70 8.94
C SER A 287 -31.40 -29.57 7.67
N GLN A 288 -30.77 -29.27 6.53
CA GLN A 288 -31.43 -29.26 5.22
C GLN A 288 -32.04 -30.64 4.91
N LYS A 289 -31.28 -31.74 5.07
CA LYS A 289 -31.78 -33.11 4.85
C LYS A 289 -33.01 -33.42 5.71
N LYS A 290 -33.00 -33.00 6.98
CA LYS A 290 -34.17 -33.13 7.88
C LYS A 290 -35.36 -32.32 7.38
N GLY A 291 -35.14 -31.06 6.99
CA GLY A 291 -36.16 -30.19 6.39
C GLY A 291 -36.78 -30.78 5.12
N GLU A 292 -35.95 -31.28 4.19
CA GLU A 292 -36.41 -31.96 2.99
C GLU A 292 -37.24 -33.21 3.30
N LYS A 293 -36.82 -34.01 4.29
CA LYS A 293 -37.58 -35.19 4.71
C LYS A 293 -38.96 -34.81 5.23
N ILE A 294 -39.05 -33.75 6.05
CA ILE A 294 -40.33 -33.22 6.55
C ILE A 294 -41.20 -32.75 5.38
N LEU A 295 -40.66 -31.99 4.43
CA LEU A 295 -41.40 -31.52 3.26
C LEU A 295 -41.89 -32.67 2.37
N ARG A 296 -41.05 -33.69 2.12
CA ARG A 296 -41.43 -34.89 1.36
C ARG A 296 -42.55 -35.67 2.06
N LEU A 297 -42.45 -35.86 3.38
CA LEU A 297 -43.51 -36.51 4.16
C LEU A 297 -44.79 -35.69 4.15
N ALA A 298 -44.71 -34.38 4.33
CA ALA A 298 -45.86 -33.48 4.27
C ALA A 298 -46.54 -33.54 2.88
N ALA A 299 -45.77 -33.57 1.79
CA ALA A 299 -46.29 -33.71 0.43
C ALA A 299 -46.96 -35.08 0.21
N LEU A 300 -46.41 -36.16 0.77
CA LEU A 300 -46.99 -37.50 0.70
C LEU A 300 -48.29 -37.60 1.50
N CYS A 301 -48.31 -37.10 2.75
CA CYS A 301 -49.51 -37.01 3.58
C CYS A 301 -50.60 -36.17 2.91
N ARG A 302 -50.22 -35.06 2.26
CA ARG A 302 -51.16 -34.19 1.53
C ARG A 302 -51.92 -34.91 0.42
N LYS A 303 -51.41 -36.02 -0.15
CA LYS A 303 -52.14 -36.80 -1.16
C LYS A 303 -53.42 -37.43 -0.61
N PHE A 304 -53.41 -37.84 0.66
CA PHE A 304 -54.53 -38.49 1.35
C PHE A 304 -55.51 -37.51 1.99
N GLU A 305 -55.23 -36.21 1.91
CA GLU A 305 -56.14 -35.17 2.37
C GLU A 305 -57.28 -34.96 1.37
N THR A 306 -58.49 -34.75 1.90
CA THR A 306 -59.66 -34.38 1.09
C THR A 306 -59.47 -33.00 0.45
N GLN A 307 -60.20 -32.69 -0.63
CA GLN A 307 -60.13 -31.36 -1.24
C GLN A 307 -60.51 -30.24 -0.25
N ARG A 308 -61.49 -30.51 0.62
CA ARG A 308 -61.88 -29.59 1.69
C ARG A 308 -60.73 -29.27 2.63
N GLU A 309 -59.95 -30.27 3.04
CA GLU A 309 -58.79 -30.10 3.91
C GLU A 309 -57.58 -29.47 3.18
N LYS A 310 -57.45 -29.66 1.87
CA LYS A 310 -56.39 -29.01 1.07
C LYS A 310 -56.60 -27.51 0.91
N VAL A 311 -57.86 -27.08 0.76
CA VAL A 311 -58.27 -25.67 0.61
C VAL A 311 -58.42 -24.98 1.96
N LEU A 312 -58.92 -25.69 2.98
CA LEU A 312 -59.08 -25.20 4.36
C LEU A 312 -58.38 -26.12 5.37
N PRO A 313 -57.03 -26.16 5.42
CA PRO A 313 -56.26 -27.09 6.28
C PRO A 313 -56.54 -26.95 7.78
N TYR A 314 -57.01 -25.77 8.19
CA TYR A 314 -57.29 -25.43 9.58
C TYR A 314 -58.79 -25.20 9.84
N GLY A 315 -59.64 -25.39 8.83
CA GLY A 315 -61.10 -25.23 8.88
C GLY A 315 -61.59 -23.79 9.00
N THR A 316 -62.91 -23.62 9.07
CA THR A 316 -63.60 -22.32 9.11
C THR A 316 -63.61 -21.69 10.50
N MET A 317 -63.34 -22.48 11.54
CA MET A 317 -63.12 -21.96 12.88
C MET A 317 -61.69 -21.41 12.91
N LEU A 318 -61.53 -20.09 12.75
CA LEU A 318 -60.32 -19.40 13.18
C LEU A 318 -60.33 -19.39 14.72
N PRO A 319 -59.40 -20.09 15.41
CA PRO A 319 -58.85 -19.48 16.60
C PRO A 319 -57.83 -18.43 16.17
N HIS A 320 -57.92 -17.29 16.85
CA HIS A 320 -57.01 -16.16 16.80
C HIS A 320 -55.58 -16.50 16.39
N SER A 321 -55.05 -15.71 15.46
CA SER A 321 -53.61 -15.53 15.23
C SER A 321 -52.79 -15.70 16.52
N PRO A 322 -51.71 -16.52 16.53
CA PRO A 322 -50.76 -16.53 17.65
C PRO A 322 -49.97 -15.23 17.79
N THR A 323 -50.18 -14.24 16.92
CA THR A 323 -49.36 -13.02 16.88
C THR A 323 -50.01 -11.82 17.57
N GLU A 324 -51.22 -11.93 18.13
CA GLU A 324 -51.85 -10.82 18.87
C GLU A 324 -52.53 -11.20 20.19
N ALA A 325 -52.03 -12.21 20.89
CA ALA A 325 -52.23 -12.26 22.33
C ALA A 325 -51.13 -11.42 22.98
N LYS A 326 -51.42 -10.13 23.21
CA LYS A 326 -50.70 -9.34 24.21
C LYS A 326 -50.54 -10.22 25.44
N THR A 327 -49.29 -10.45 25.81
CA THR A 327 -48.82 -11.13 26.99
C THR A 327 -49.46 -10.50 28.23
N SER A 328 -50.68 -10.91 28.57
CA SER A 328 -51.16 -10.86 29.95
C SER A 328 -50.44 -11.99 30.65
N GLY A 329 -49.35 -11.63 31.32
CA GLY A 329 -48.53 -12.52 32.10
C GLY A 329 -49.32 -13.13 33.25
N ARG A 330 -50.06 -14.21 32.98
CA ARG A 330 -50.28 -15.24 33.98
C ARG A 330 -49.17 -16.26 33.77
N ARG A 331 -48.00 -15.96 34.35
CA ARG A 331 -46.95 -16.97 34.55
C ARG A 331 -47.60 -18.09 35.35
N VAL A 332 -48.00 -19.15 34.67
CA VAL A 332 -48.08 -20.46 35.32
C VAL A 332 -46.63 -20.79 35.61
N HIS A 333 -46.18 -20.41 36.81
CA HIS A 333 -44.94 -20.90 37.39
C HIS A 333 -45.14 -22.40 37.63
N SER A 334 -44.92 -23.19 36.60
CA SER A 334 -44.61 -24.61 36.73
C SER A 334 -43.11 -24.67 36.99
N GLU A 335 -42.69 -25.16 38.15
CA GLU A 335 -41.27 -25.23 38.54
C GLU A 335 -40.47 -26.26 37.71
N ASP A 336 -41.15 -27.06 36.89
CA ASP A 336 -40.52 -27.99 35.97
C ASP A 336 -40.02 -27.30 34.69
N SER A 337 -38.71 -27.05 34.63
CA SER A 337 -37.99 -26.58 33.44
C SER A 337 -38.27 -27.43 32.19
N LEU A 338 -38.63 -28.71 32.36
CA LEU A 338 -38.99 -29.61 31.27
C LEU A 338 -40.32 -29.24 30.62
N VAL A 339 -41.32 -28.84 31.42
CA VAL A 339 -42.66 -28.49 30.93
C VAL A 339 -42.62 -27.16 30.18
N VAL A 340 -41.86 -26.19 30.69
CA VAL A 340 -41.66 -24.90 30.01
C VAL A 340 -40.95 -25.08 28.67
N ASN A 341 -39.92 -25.93 28.59
CA ASN A 341 -39.24 -26.29 27.35
C ASN A 341 -40.12 -27.09 26.38
N ALA A 342 -40.98 -27.98 26.89
CA ALA A 342 -41.92 -28.73 26.05
C ALA A 342 -42.98 -27.81 25.44
N ILE A 343 -43.48 -26.83 26.22
CA ILE A 343 -44.47 -25.85 25.75
C ILE A 343 -43.83 -24.91 24.72
N SER A 344 -42.60 -24.41 24.95
CA SER A 344 -41.92 -23.53 23.98
C SER A 344 -41.51 -24.25 22.68
N SER A 345 -41.13 -25.53 22.74
CA SER A 345 -40.75 -26.32 21.56
C SER A 345 -41.93 -26.78 20.71
N THR A 346 -43.14 -26.84 21.28
CA THR A 346 -44.34 -27.34 20.60
C THR A 346 -45.37 -26.26 20.26
N CYS A 347 -45.21 -25.02 20.76
CA CYS A 347 -46.19 -23.94 20.57
C CYS A 347 -46.50 -23.64 19.08
N GLY A 348 -45.51 -23.78 18.19
CA GLY A 348 -45.67 -23.61 16.75
C GLY A 348 -46.42 -24.73 16.03
N LEU A 349 -46.59 -25.90 16.67
CA LEU A 349 -47.22 -27.09 16.08
C LEU A 349 -48.71 -27.23 16.39
N THR A 350 -49.30 -26.29 17.15
CA THR A 350 -50.71 -26.33 17.58
C THR A 350 -51.68 -26.57 16.42
N ARG A 351 -51.47 -25.89 15.28
CA ARG A 351 -52.30 -26.05 14.08
C ARG A 351 -52.13 -27.41 13.39
N LEU A 352 -50.92 -27.98 13.43
CA LEU A 352 -50.67 -29.32 12.91
C LEU A 352 -51.42 -30.37 13.75
N TRP A 353 -51.36 -30.25 15.08
CA TRP A 353 -52.07 -31.16 15.98
C TRP A 353 -53.58 -31.08 15.81
N GLN A 354 -54.15 -29.87 15.64
CA GLN A 354 -55.57 -29.72 15.31
C GLN A 354 -55.96 -30.46 14.03
N LYS A 355 -55.11 -30.40 13.01
CA LYS A 355 -55.33 -31.11 11.74
C LYS A 355 -55.30 -32.63 11.94
N VAL A 356 -54.32 -33.14 12.69
CA VAL A 356 -54.21 -34.57 13.03
C VAL A 356 -55.41 -35.06 13.82
N SER A 357 -55.86 -34.30 14.84
CA SER A 357 -57.03 -34.65 15.65
C SER A 357 -58.31 -34.74 14.82
N ARG A 358 -58.49 -33.84 13.84
CA ARG A 358 -59.64 -33.90 12.92
C ARG A 358 -59.59 -35.13 12.03
N ALA A 359 -58.43 -35.46 11.46
CA ALA A 359 -58.27 -36.66 10.65
C ALA A 359 -58.57 -37.93 11.47
N GLU A 360 -58.12 -37.98 12.73
CA GLU A 360 -58.39 -39.09 13.64
C GLU A 360 -59.88 -39.21 14.02
N LEU A 361 -60.59 -38.10 14.23
CA LEU A 361 -62.05 -38.09 14.43
C LEU A 361 -62.79 -38.62 13.20
N SER A 362 -62.44 -38.15 12.00
CA SER A 362 -63.00 -38.64 10.74
C SER A 362 -62.77 -40.13 10.56
N LYS A 363 -61.55 -40.62 10.84
CA LYS A 363 -61.22 -42.05 10.79
C LYS A 363 -62.09 -42.86 11.75
N ARG A 364 -62.29 -42.40 12.99
CA ARG A 364 -63.14 -43.10 13.97
C ARG A 364 -64.61 -43.12 13.55
N ALA A 365 -65.13 -42.05 12.96
CA ALA A 365 -66.48 -42.01 12.41
C ALA A 365 -66.65 -43.04 11.28
N LEU A 366 -65.72 -43.09 10.33
CA LEU A 366 -65.73 -44.07 9.23
C LEU A 366 -65.65 -45.52 9.74
N LEU A 367 -64.82 -45.79 10.76
CA LEU A 367 -64.74 -47.14 11.36
C LEU A 367 -66.06 -47.55 12.03
N ARG A 368 -66.74 -46.60 12.69
CA ARG A 368 -68.05 -46.86 13.29
C ARG A 368 -69.10 -47.14 12.22
N GLU A 369 -69.15 -46.33 11.16
CA GLU A 369 -70.07 -46.56 10.03
C GLU A 369 -69.81 -47.90 9.35
N LYS A 370 -68.53 -48.24 9.10
CA LYS A 370 -68.15 -49.55 8.55
C LYS A 370 -68.70 -50.69 9.42
N MET A 371 -68.52 -50.62 10.73
CA MET A 371 -69.00 -51.66 11.66
C MET A 371 -70.53 -51.80 11.61
N LEU A 372 -71.25 -50.68 11.53
CA LEU A 372 -72.72 -50.69 11.39
C LEU A 372 -73.14 -51.31 10.05
N LEU A 373 -72.51 -50.92 8.94
CA LEU A 373 -72.76 -51.48 7.62
C LEU A 373 -72.43 -52.98 7.55
N GLU A 374 -71.35 -53.43 8.21
CA GLU A 374 -71.02 -54.86 8.30
C GLU A 374 -72.09 -55.63 9.09
N GLN A 375 -72.64 -55.06 10.16
CA GLN A 375 -73.73 -55.66 10.93
C GLN A 375 -75.03 -55.72 10.12
N GLU A 376 -75.40 -54.61 9.46
CA GLU A 376 -76.56 -54.56 8.57
C GLU A 376 -76.43 -55.54 7.42
N ASN A 377 -75.25 -55.59 6.78
CA ASN A 377 -74.99 -56.53 5.69
C ASN A 377 -75.04 -57.99 6.19
N ALA A 378 -74.49 -58.29 7.37
CA ALA A 378 -74.62 -59.63 7.97
C ALA A 378 -76.10 -60.00 8.26
N LEU A 379 -76.91 -59.02 8.66
CA LEU A 379 -78.34 -59.20 8.90
C LEU A 379 -79.10 -59.41 7.59
N ILE A 380 -78.79 -58.64 6.55
CA ILE A 380 -79.32 -58.81 5.19
C ILE A 380 -78.94 -60.19 4.64
N VAL A 381 -77.67 -60.59 4.74
CA VAL A 381 -77.19 -61.91 4.30
C VAL A 381 -77.92 -63.04 5.04
N ARG A 382 -78.15 -62.91 6.36
CA ARG A 382 -78.99 -63.86 7.11
C ARG A 382 -80.42 -63.88 6.62
N THR A 383 -81.07 -62.73 6.44
CA THR A 383 -82.45 -62.69 5.95
C THR A 383 -82.56 -63.31 4.56
N ILE A 384 -81.58 -63.09 3.66
CA ILE A 384 -81.54 -63.74 2.35
C ILE A 384 -81.37 -65.26 2.49
N GLN A 385 -80.54 -65.73 3.41
CA GLN A 385 -80.43 -67.17 3.73
C GLN A 385 -81.75 -67.74 4.27
N ASP A 386 -82.41 -67.05 5.20
CA ASP A 386 -83.72 -67.44 5.76
C ASP A 386 -84.83 -67.45 4.70
N PHE A 387 -84.79 -66.52 3.74
CA PHE A 387 -85.67 -66.50 2.56
C PHE A 387 -85.35 -67.63 1.56
N GLN A 388 -84.10 -68.10 1.50
CA GLN A 388 -83.71 -69.24 0.66
C GLN A 388 -84.04 -70.60 1.32
N GLU A 389 -84.02 -70.67 2.65
CA GLU A 389 -84.35 -71.88 3.43
C GLU A 389 -85.87 -72.07 3.60
N ASN A 390 -86.65 -70.98 3.72
CA ASN A 390 -88.11 -71.03 3.69
C ASN A 390 -88.65 -71.01 2.25
N ARG A 391 -88.85 -72.20 1.69
CA ARG A 391 -89.70 -72.39 0.50
C ARG A 391 -91.10 -71.81 0.78
N PHE A 392 -91.64 -70.96 -0.10
CA PHE A 392 -92.80 -71.26 -0.95
C PHE A 392 -93.39 -70.07 -1.75
N GLN A 393 -93.67 -70.37 -3.02
CA GLN A 393 -94.80 -69.99 -3.90
C GLN A 393 -95.36 -68.56 -3.98
N VAL A 394 -95.43 -68.08 -5.22
CA VAL A 394 -96.29 -67.01 -5.72
C VAL A 394 -97.77 -67.43 -5.67
N GLU A 395 -98.64 -66.58 -5.14
CA GLU A 395 -100.05 -66.48 -5.55
C GLU A 395 -100.53 -65.02 -5.50
N ALA A 396 -101.43 -64.68 -6.41
CA ALA A 396 -101.74 -63.31 -6.83
C ALA A 396 -103.10 -62.79 -6.31
N GLN A 397 -103.19 -61.45 -6.27
CA GLN A 397 -104.37 -60.56 -6.32
C GLN A 397 -105.14 -60.20 -5.02
N ASN A 398 -105.08 -58.92 -4.63
CA ASN A 398 -106.02 -57.91 -5.12
C ASN A 398 -105.53 -56.46 -4.89
N CYS A 399 -105.89 -55.58 -5.83
CA CYS A 399 -105.42 -54.21 -6.03
C CYS A 399 -106.40 -53.16 -5.48
N ILE A 400 -105.90 -52.06 -4.89
CA ILE A 400 -106.59 -50.75 -4.83
C ILE A 400 -105.56 -49.63 -5.08
N CYS A 401 -105.66 -48.95 -6.22
CA CYS A 401 -105.01 -47.65 -6.49
C CYS A 401 -105.94 -46.50 -6.05
N THR A 402 -105.46 -45.49 -5.30
CA THR A 402 -105.21 -44.07 -5.67
C THR A 402 -105.46 -43.22 -4.39
N LYS A 403 -104.79 -42.14 -3.96
CA LYS A 403 -103.83 -41.16 -4.51
C LYS A 403 -102.90 -40.66 -3.39
N SER A 404 -101.60 -40.51 -3.66
CA SER A 404 -100.85 -39.26 -3.48
C SER A 404 -99.44 -39.44 -4.04
N LYS A 405 -99.04 -38.52 -4.90
CA LYS A 405 -97.76 -38.50 -5.59
C LYS A 405 -96.65 -38.12 -4.62
N THR A 406 -95.63 -38.96 -4.50
CA THR A 406 -94.27 -38.49 -4.21
C THR A 406 -93.28 -39.43 -4.86
N ILE A 407 -92.61 -38.92 -5.88
CA ILE A 407 -91.48 -39.53 -6.58
C ILE A 407 -90.33 -39.56 -5.57
N LEU A 408 -89.86 -40.75 -5.20
CA LEU A 408 -88.61 -40.93 -4.45
C LEU A 408 -87.82 -42.07 -5.07
N ALA A 409 -86.62 -41.69 -5.51
CA ALA A 409 -85.73 -42.39 -6.41
C ALA A 409 -85.04 -43.59 -5.76
N HIS A 410 -84.73 -44.58 -6.60
CA HIS A 410 -83.69 -45.57 -6.32
C HIS A 410 -82.34 -44.88 -6.08
N PRO A 411 -81.56 -45.28 -5.05
CA PRO A 411 -80.13 -45.08 -5.08
C PRO A 411 -79.50 -46.18 -5.93
N VAL A 412 -79.43 -45.92 -7.24
CA VAL A 412 -78.44 -46.57 -8.11
C VAL A 412 -77.10 -45.92 -7.81
N ALA A 413 -76.04 -46.74 -7.70
CA ALA A 413 -74.67 -46.26 -7.67
C ALA A 413 -74.41 -45.38 -8.89
N VAL A 414 -74.16 -44.10 -8.67
CA VAL A 414 -73.71 -43.19 -9.72
C VAL A 414 -72.20 -43.11 -9.59
N ASP A 415 -71.54 -43.86 -10.47
CA ASP A 415 -70.20 -43.58 -10.94
C ASP A 415 -70.05 -42.09 -11.23
N GLY A 416 -68.92 -41.54 -10.81
CA GLY A 416 -68.59 -40.15 -11.09
C GLY A 416 -68.50 -39.86 -12.58
N VAL A 417 -68.40 -38.55 -12.85
CA VAL A 417 -67.98 -37.91 -14.12
C VAL A 417 -69.18 -37.69 -15.07
N THR A 418 -69.55 -36.51 -15.61
CA THR A 418 -68.89 -35.23 -15.97
C THR A 418 -69.93 -34.16 -16.39
N GLU A 419 -69.59 -32.86 -16.24
CA GLU A 419 -69.84 -31.74 -17.20
C GLU A 419 -71.29 -31.21 -17.45
N VAL A 420 -71.61 -29.96 -17.87
CA VAL A 420 -70.89 -28.78 -18.39
C VAL A 420 -71.84 -27.54 -18.39
N ALA A 421 -71.23 -26.34 -18.23
CA ALA A 421 -71.58 -24.99 -18.72
C ALA A 421 -73.03 -24.46 -18.90
N LYS A 422 -73.28 -23.23 -18.41
CA LYS A 422 -73.36 -21.96 -19.21
C LYS A 422 -74.09 -20.87 -18.41
N TYR A 423 -73.48 -19.70 -18.21
CA TYR A 423 -73.77 -18.51 -19.03
C TYR A 423 -72.82 -17.35 -18.71
N ASP A 424 -72.56 -16.61 -19.78
CA ASP A 424 -71.53 -15.61 -20.00
C ASP A 424 -71.79 -14.21 -19.41
N ASN A 425 -70.67 -13.49 -19.33
CA ASN A 425 -70.47 -12.05 -19.55
C ASN A 425 -71.01 -11.05 -18.51
N TYR A 426 -70.07 -10.37 -17.83
CA TYR A 426 -69.89 -8.92 -17.97
C TYR A 426 -68.44 -8.51 -17.66
N ALA A 427 -68.06 -7.39 -18.26
CA ALA A 427 -66.72 -7.01 -18.65
C ALA A 427 -66.02 -6.02 -17.69
N ARG A 428 -64.69 -5.95 -17.86
CA ARG A 428 -63.80 -4.77 -17.82
C ARG A 428 -63.48 -4.02 -16.51
N GLN A 429 -62.16 -3.84 -16.35
CA GLN A 429 -61.39 -2.67 -15.89
C GLN A 429 -61.21 -2.39 -14.39
N SER A 430 -59.96 -2.54 -13.92
CA SER A 430 -59.04 -1.46 -13.43
C SER A 430 -57.89 -2.11 -12.63
N LYS A 431 -56.63 -1.98 -13.06
CA LYS A 431 -55.59 -1.00 -12.61
C LYS A 431 -55.23 -1.05 -11.12
N GLY A 432 -53.92 -1.16 -10.84
CA GLY A 432 -53.25 -0.78 -9.57
C GLY A 432 -52.48 -1.95 -8.93
N SER A 433 -51.17 -2.12 -9.14
CA SER A 433 -50.07 -1.38 -8.48
C SER A 433 -49.88 -1.79 -7.01
N TYR A 434 -48.78 -2.51 -6.70
CA TYR A 434 -47.72 -2.16 -5.74
C TYR A 434 -46.98 -3.41 -5.20
N MET A 435 -45.65 -3.32 -5.30
CA MET A 435 -44.55 -4.16 -4.81
C MET A 435 -44.27 -5.50 -5.50
#